data_AF-A0AAD7F7Q6-F1
#
_entry.id   AF-A0AAD7F7Q6-F1
#
_cell.length_a   1.000
_cell.length_b   1.000
_cell.length_c   1.000
_cell.angle_alpha   90.00
_cell.angle_beta   90.00
_cell.angle_gamma   90.00
#
_symmetry.space_group_name_H-M   'P 1'
#
loop_
_entity.id
_entity.type
_entity.pdbx_description
1 polymer ?
#
loop_
_entity_poly.entity_id
_entity_poly.type
_entity_poly.pdbx_seq_one_letter_code
_entity_poly.pdbx_strand_id
1 'polypeptide(L)'
;MSEHSQPPRVGHQFRIWGQNLNKSLDAQIDLLHHLSPNYFDLALLQEPCCDFRGLSRATRGFVSIYPPSHSRDPRASHLMILVNTRLPAASWRAVFIPSPNITAIDFFGEAFSTIRIINIYNNCDNNASLDVLRNFM
;
A
#
# COMPACT_ATOMS: atom_id res chain seq x y z
N MET A 1 29.64 14.45 20.67
CA MET A 1 28.47 14.34 19.77
C MET A 1 27.85 12.99 20.02
N SER A 2 26.75 12.95 20.78
CA SER A 2 26.12 11.72 21.27
C SER A 2 25.11 11.20 20.25
N GLU A 3 25.35 10.00 19.73
CA GLU A 3 24.41 9.23 18.93
C GLU A 3 23.07 9.09 19.68
N HIS A 4 22.01 9.62 19.07
CA HIS A 4 20.63 9.38 19.51
C HIS A 4 20.19 8.01 18.98
N SER A 5 20.65 6.95 19.64
CA SER A 5 20.09 5.61 19.47
C SER A 5 18.67 5.63 20.06
N GLN A 6 17.66 5.71 19.19
CA GLN A 6 16.27 5.62 19.63
C GLN A 6 16.03 4.25 20.28
N PRO A 7 15.32 4.19 21.42
CA PRO A 7 15.06 2.94 22.11
C PRO A 7 14.23 1.98 21.23
N PRO A 8 14.41 0.66 21.37
CA PRO A 8 13.64 -0.34 20.63
C PRO A 8 12.15 -0.23 20.97
N ARG A 9 11.29 -0.30 19.95
CA ARG A 9 9.83 -0.14 20.08
C ARG A 9 9.19 -1.41 20.65
N VAL A 10 9.13 -1.53 21.98
CA VAL A 10 8.24 -2.49 22.63
C VAL A 10 6.81 -1.94 22.56
N GLY A 11 5.89 -2.65 21.90
CA GLY A 11 4.47 -2.27 21.80
C GLY A 11 4.07 -1.38 20.62
N HIS A 12 4.78 -1.41 19.48
CA HIS A 12 4.39 -0.66 18.28
C HIS A 12 3.03 -1.15 17.75
N GLN A 13 2.01 -0.28 17.80
CA GLN A 13 0.71 -0.53 17.19
C GLN A 13 0.82 -0.32 15.68
N PHE A 14 0.63 -1.39 14.90
CA PHE A 14 0.65 -1.33 13.44
C PHE A 14 -0.58 -0.57 12.92
N ARG A 15 -0.36 0.51 12.17
CA ARG A 15 -1.41 1.46 11.75
C ARG A 15 -1.51 1.53 10.23
N ILE A 16 -2.73 1.32 9.75
CA ILE A 16 -3.06 1.28 8.32
C ILE A 16 -4.11 2.36 8.05
N TRP A 17 -3.87 3.22 7.07
CA TRP A 17 -4.89 4.10 6.49
C TRP A 17 -5.50 3.43 5.27
N GLY A 18 -6.83 3.38 5.14
CA GLY A 18 -7.51 2.92 3.93
C GLY A 18 -8.39 4.03 3.35
N GLN A 19 -8.25 4.33 2.05
CA GLN A 19 -9.07 5.37 1.41
C GLN A 19 -9.23 5.17 -0.10
N ASN A 20 -10.45 5.36 -0.60
CA ASN A 20 -10.71 5.61 -2.01
C ASN A 20 -10.61 7.12 -2.29
N LEU A 21 -9.77 7.48 -3.27
CA LEU A 21 -9.48 8.86 -3.65
C LEU A 21 -10.30 9.35 -4.83
N ASN A 22 -11.10 8.49 -5.47
CA ASN A 22 -11.97 8.80 -6.60
C ASN A 22 -11.24 9.60 -7.71
N LYS A 23 -9.96 9.27 -7.93
CA LYS A 23 -9.04 9.95 -8.87
C LYS A 23 -8.88 11.46 -8.63
N SER A 24 -9.32 11.96 -7.48
CA SER A 24 -9.28 13.37 -7.12
C SER A 24 -7.88 13.78 -6.69
N LEU A 25 -7.32 14.79 -7.36
CA LEU A 25 -6.04 15.37 -6.99
C LEU A 25 -6.09 16.02 -5.61
N ASP A 26 -7.19 16.69 -5.28
CA ASP A 26 -7.35 17.36 -3.99
C ASP A 26 -7.40 16.35 -2.84
N ALA A 27 -8.15 15.25 -3.02
CA ALA A 27 -8.18 14.16 -2.05
C ALA A 27 -6.81 13.50 -1.88
N GLN A 28 -6.07 13.32 -2.98
CA GLN A 28 -4.70 12.78 -2.94
C GLN A 28 -3.76 13.71 -2.16
N ILE A 29 -3.81 15.01 -2.40
CA ILE A 29 -2.96 15.99 -1.71
C ILE A 29 -3.32 16.05 -0.23
N ASP A 30 -4.60 16.10 0.10
CA ASP A 30 -5.08 16.10 1.49
C ASP A 30 -4.62 14.85 2.24
N LEU A 31 -4.76 13.67 1.65
CA LEU A 31 -4.24 12.43 2.23
C LEU A 31 -2.74 12.50 2.45
N LEU A 32 -1.96 12.94 1.45
CA LEU A 32 -0.50 13.00 1.57
C LEU A 32 -0.03 14.01 2.62
N HIS A 33 -0.77 15.08 2.88
CA HIS A 33 -0.49 16.01 3.97
C HIS A 33 -0.72 15.38 5.36
N HIS A 34 -1.70 14.50 5.49
CA HIS A 34 -2.03 13.84 6.77
C HIS A 34 -1.31 12.50 6.97
N LEU A 35 -0.76 11.91 5.91
CA LEU A 35 -0.04 10.64 5.93
C LEU A 35 1.38 10.80 6.52
N SER A 36 1.44 10.88 7.85
CA SER A 36 2.70 11.00 8.59
C SER A 36 3.43 9.66 8.74
N PRO A 37 4.71 9.54 8.33
CA PRO A 37 5.52 8.33 8.53
C PRO A 37 5.92 8.11 10.00
N ASN A 38 5.59 9.04 10.90
CA ASN A 38 5.72 8.81 12.35
C ASN A 38 4.53 8.01 12.91
N TYR A 39 3.41 7.98 12.19
CA TYR A 39 2.13 7.51 12.73
C TYR A 39 1.49 6.37 11.94
N PHE A 40 1.70 6.31 10.61
CA PHE A 40 1.17 5.24 9.77
C PHE A 40 2.28 4.35 9.22
N ASP A 41 2.04 3.05 9.20
CA ASP A 41 2.93 2.05 8.61
C ASP A 41 2.56 1.77 7.15
N LEU A 42 1.25 1.80 6.84
CA LEU A 42 0.71 1.61 5.49
C LEU A 42 -0.38 2.63 5.15
N ALA A 43 -0.51 2.92 3.85
CA ALA A 43 -1.75 3.43 3.26
C ALA A 43 -2.22 2.51 2.12
N LEU A 44 -3.47 2.07 2.16
CA LEU A 44 -4.14 1.28 1.14
C LEU A 44 -5.02 2.23 0.33
N LEU A 45 -4.59 2.56 -0.88
CA LEU A 45 -5.25 3.56 -1.72
C LEU A 45 -6.03 2.89 -2.84
N GLN A 46 -7.25 3.36 -3.07
CA GLN A 46 -8.06 3.02 -4.23
C GLN A 46 -8.30 4.27 -5.06
N GLU A 47 -8.38 4.07 -6.37
CA GLU A 47 -8.51 5.11 -7.38
C GLU A 47 -7.54 6.29 -7.17
N PRO A 48 -6.23 6.03 -7.05
CA PRO A 48 -5.26 7.10 -6.84
C PRO A 48 -5.25 8.06 -8.02
N CYS A 49 -4.99 9.34 -7.74
CA CYS A 49 -4.75 10.31 -8.81
C CYS A 49 -3.36 10.04 -9.41
N CYS A 50 -3.29 9.88 -10.73
CA CYS A 50 -2.05 9.59 -11.46
C CYS A 50 -1.67 10.73 -12.42
N ASP A 51 -0.38 10.92 -12.64
CA ASP A 51 0.15 11.84 -13.64
C ASP A 51 0.07 11.25 -15.07
N PHE A 52 0.57 12.01 -16.05
CA PHE A 52 0.59 11.59 -17.46
C PHE A 52 1.45 10.35 -17.73
N ARG A 53 2.31 9.94 -16.78
CA ARG A 53 3.13 8.71 -16.84
C ARG A 53 2.44 7.55 -16.13
N GLY A 54 1.22 7.77 -15.61
CA GLY A 54 0.45 6.79 -14.87
C GLY A 54 0.90 6.59 -13.43
N LEU A 55 1.82 7.43 -12.93
CA LEU A 55 2.34 7.32 -11.58
C LEU A 55 1.52 8.20 -10.63
N SER A 56 1.10 7.63 -9.51
CA SER A 56 0.54 8.40 -8.40
C SER A 56 1.62 8.99 -7.51
N ARG A 57 1.25 10.03 -6.78
CA ARG A 57 2.11 10.77 -5.86
C ARG A 57 2.26 10.00 -4.54
N ALA A 58 3.49 10.00 -4.03
CA ALA A 58 3.82 9.53 -2.69
C ALA A 58 4.70 10.56 -1.98
N THR A 59 4.63 10.62 -0.65
CA THR A 59 5.58 11.41 0.15
C THR A 59 6.88 10.62 0.34
N ARG A 60 8.00 11.31 0.55
CA ARG A 60 9.35 10.72 0.67
C ARG A 60 9.47 9.61 1.73
N GLY A 61 8.58 9.60 2.72
CA GLY A 61 8.55 8.57 3.78
C GLY A 61 7.86 7.27 3.38
N PHE A 62 7.38 7.14 2.14
CA PHE A 62 6.64 5.97 1.68
C PHE A 62 7.14 5.49 0.31
N VAL A 63 7.15 4.16 0.14
CA VAL A 63 7.40 3.48 -1.13
C VAL A 63 6.07 3.04 -1.74
N SER A 64 5.89 3.29 -3.03
CA SER A 64 4.70 2.88 -3.77
C SER A 64 4.81 1.43 -4.26
N ILE A 65 3.80 0.62 -3.95
CA ILE A 65 3.57 -0.71 -4.52
C ILE A 65 2.32 -0.62 -5.41
N TYR A 66 2.51 -0.90 -6.68
CA TYR A 66 1.44 -1.00 -7.67
C TYR A 66 1.09 -2.47 -7.97
N PRO A 67 -0.08 -2.74 -8.55
CA PRO A 67 -0.39 -4.05 -9.13
C PRO A 67 0.71 -4.48 -10.11
N PRO A 68 0.99 -5.79 -10.25
CA PRO A 68 2.10 -6.23 -11.10
C PRO A 68 1.95 -5.87 -12.59
N SER A 69 0.71 -5.69 -13.06
CA SER A 69 0.40 -5.27 -14.43
C SER A 69 0.59 -3.77 -14.68
N HIS A 70 0.84 -2.97 -13.63
CA HIS A 70 0.90 -1.51 -13.73
C HIS A 70 1.95 -1.01 -14.73
N SER A 71 3.13 -1.64 -14.79
CA SER A 71 4.17 -1.23 -15.74
C SER A 71 3.79 -1.43 -17.21
N ARG A 72 2.84 -2.33 -17.50
CA ARG A 72 2.34 -2.62 -18.85
C ARG A 72 1.16 -1.73 -19.21
N ASP A 73 0.23 -1.55 -18.28
CA ASP A 73 -0.92 -0.65 -18.44
C ASP A 73 -1.23 0.08 -17.13
N PRO A 74 -0.61 1.26 -16.92
CA PRO A 74 -0.85 2.07 -15.73
C PRO A 74 -2.32 2.48 -15.58
N ARG A 75 -3.05 2.64 -16.70
CA ARG A 75 -4.44 3.11 -16.70
C ARG A 75 -5.42 2.06 -16.20
N ALA A 76 -5.05 0.79 -16.28
CA ALA A 76 -5.85 -0.30 -15.75
C ALA A 76 -5.72 -0.44 -14.22
N SER A 77 -4.69 0.14 -13.61
CA SER A 77 -4.44 -0.01 -12.17
C SER A 77 -5.33 0.91 -11.35
N HIS A 78 -6.14 0.32 -10.48
CA HIS A 78 -7.12 1.06 -9.68
C HIS A 78 -6.74 1.22 -8.22
N LEU A 79 -5.57 0.75 -7.81
CA LEU A 79 -5.18 0.79 -6.42
C LEU A 79 -3.67 0.72 -6.27
N MET A 80 -3.19 1.07 -5.08
CA MET A 80 -1.79 0.94 -4.70
C MET A 80 -1.66 0.79 -3.18
N ILE A 81 -0.48 0.40 -2.73
CA ILE A 81 -0.09 0.45 -1.31
C ILE A 81 1.08 1.42 -1.17
N LEU A 82 1.01 2.31 -0.19
CA LEU A 82 2.14 3.09 0.28
C LEU A 82 2.72 2.40 1.52
N VAL A 83 3.99 2.02 1.48
CA VAL A 83 4.69 1.35 2.59
C VAL A 83 5.67 2.32 3.23
N ASN A 84 5.56 2.52 4.54
CA ASN A 84 6.47 3.40 5.26
C ASN A 84 7.92 2.92 5.15
N THR A 85 8.83 3.79 4.70
CA THR A 85 10.25 3.48 4.49
C THR A 85 11.00 3.15 5.78
N ARG A 86 10.41 3.43 6.95
CA ARG A 86 10.98 3.10 8.26
C ARG A 86 10.75 1.66 8.68
N LEU A 87 9.86 0.95 7.98
CA LEU A 87 9.73 -0.49 8.17
C LEU A 87 11.00 -1.16 7.64
N PRO A 88 11.62 -2.08 8.41
CA PRO A 88 12.79 -2.82 7.94
C PRO A 88 12.47 -3.52 6.62
N ALA A 89 13.33 -3.38 5.60
CA ALA A 89 13.07 -3.94 4.28
C ALA A 89 12.90 -5.47 4.28
N ALA A 90 13.54 -6.17 5.23
CA ALA A 90 13.39 -7.62 5.41
C ALA A 90 12.11 -8.02 6.16
N SER A 91 11.36 -7.07 6.73
CA SER A 91 10.13 -7.34 7.50
C SER A 91 8.87 -7.43 6.64
N TRP A 92 8.98 -7.18 5.33
CA TRP A 92 7.85 -7.28 4.42
C TRP A 92 8.26 -7.62 2.99
N ARG A 93 7.31 -8.09 2.18
CA ARG A 93 7.45 -8.19 0.73
C ARG A 93 6.13 -7.93 0.01
N ALA A 94 6.19 -7.30 -1.16
CA ALA A 94 5.05 -7.27 -2.06
C ALA A 94 4.73 -8.71 -2.53
N VAL A 95 3.45 -9.03 -2.61
CA VAL A 95 2.95 -10.32 -3.10
C VAL A 95 2.40 -10.13 -4.50
N PHE A 96 2.90 -10.93 -5.44
CA PHE A 96 2.44 -10.91 -6.82
C PHE A 96 1.08 -11.62 -6.93
N ILE A 97 0.04 -10.86 -7.26
CA ILE A 97 -1.28 -11.38 -7.64
C ILE A 97 -1.58 -10.82 -9.04
N PRO A 98 -1.87 -11.65 -10.06
CA PRO A 98 -2.00 -11.21 -11.45
C PRO A 98 -3.36 -10.52 -11.71
N SER A 99 -3.60 -9.39 -11.04
CA SER A 99 -4.79 -8.57 -11.21
C SER A 99 -4.46 -7.09 -11.06
N PRO A 100 -4.99 -6.21 -11.93
CA PRO A 100 -4.84 -4.77 -11.78
C PRO A 100 -5.67 -4.19 -10.60
N ASN A 101 -6.58 -5.00 -10.06
CA ASN A 101 -7.51 -4.64 -8.98
C ASN A 101 -7.12 -5.27 -7.63
N ILE A 102 -5.90 -5.80 -7.51
CA ILE A 102 -5.40 -6.41 -6.27
C ILE A 102 -3.94 -6.01 -6.07
N THR A 103 -3.61 -5.56 -4.87
CA THR A 103 -2.23 -5.53 -4.36
C THR A 103 -2.19 -6.24 -3.03
N ALA A 104 -1.07 -6.87 -2.73
CA ALA A 104 -0.89 -7.57 -1.49
C ALA A 104 0.53 -7.39 -0.97
N ILE A 105 0.67 -7.47 0.34
CA ILE A 105 1.93 -7.38 1.06
C ILE A 105 1.92 -8.40 2.20
N ASP A 106 3.00 -9.17 2.30
CA ASP A 106 3.28 -10.03 3.43
C ASP A 106 4.15 -9.28 4.43
N PHE A 107 3.86 -9.43 5.71
CA PHE A 107 4.67 -9.00 6.84
C PHE A 107 5.21 -10.19 7.61
N PHE A 108 6.44 -10.06 8.07
CA PHE A 108 7.17 -11.06 8.83
C PHE A 108 7.59 -10.46 10.18
N GLY A 109 7.45 -11.25 11.24
CA GLY A 109 7.94 -10.89 12.57
C GLY A 109 8.31 -12.14 13.36
N GLU A 110 9.08 -11.97 14.42
CA GLU A 110 9.46 -13.09 15.31
C GLU A 110 8.28 -13.52 16.20
N ALA A 111 7.40 -12.57 16.54
CA ALA A 111 6.28 -12.78 17.46
C ALA A 111 4.98 -13.26 16.80
N PHE A 112 4.93 -13.31 15.47
CA PHE A 112 3.74 -13.71 14.70
C PHE A 112 4.16 -14.48 13.45
N SER A 113 3.23 -15.27 12.89
CA SER A 113 3.44 -15.91 11.59
C SER A 113 3.42 -14.87 10.46
N THR A 114 3.26 -15.27 9.19
CA THR A 114 3.09 -14.27 8.13
C THR A 114 1.73 -13.59 8.22
N ILE A 115 1.70 -12.26 8.29
CA ILE A 115 0.46 -11.47 8.13
C ILE A 115 0.40 -10.99 6.68
N ARG A 116 -0.63 -11.42 5.95
CA ARG A 116 -0.90 -10.94 4.60
C ARG A 116 -1.99 -9.87 4.63
N ILE A 117 -1.69 -8.71 4.06
CA ILE A 117 -2.66 -7.63 3.84
C ILE A 117 -2.95 -7.56 2.35
N ILE A 118 -4.22 -7.56 1.97
CA ILE A 118 -4.68 -7.53 0.58
C ILE A 118 -5.57 -6.29 0.41
N ASN A 119 -5.15 -5.36 -0.45
CA ASN A 119 -5.96 -4.24 -0.88
C ASN A 119 -6.65 -4.62 -2.20
N ILE A 120 -7.97 -4.59 -2.19
CA ILE A 120 -8.81 -5.05 -3.30
C ILE A 120 -9.70 -3.90 -3.74
N TYR A 121 -9.69 -3.64 -5.04
CA TYR A 121 -10.69 -2.80 -5.67
C TYR A 121 -11.79 -3.71 -6.21
N ASN A 122 -13.00 -3.52 -5.70
CA ASN A 122 -14.20 -4.16 -6.22
C ASN A 122 -15.00 -3.11 -6.97
N ASN A 123 -15.25 -3.33 -8.26
CA ASN A 123 -16.08 -2.44 -9.07
C ASN A 123 -17.57 -2.57 -8.76
N CYS A 124 -17.97 -3.50 -7.88
CA CYS A 124 -19.35 -3.80 -7.47
C CYS A 124 -20.26 -4.31 -8.60
N ASP A 125 -19.83 -4.24 -9.85
CA ASP A 125 -20.55 -4.75 -11.02
C ASP A 125 -20.33 -6.25 -11.23
N ASN A 126 -19.22 -6.80 -10.74
CA ASN A 126 -18.91 -8.23 -10.85
C ASN A 126 -17.99 -8.73 -9.72
N ASN A 127 -17.80 -10.05 -9.67
CA ASN A 127 -16.96 -10.72 -8.67
C ASN A 127 -15.53 -10.99 -9.15
N ALA A 128 -15.08 -10.43 -10.28
CA ALA A 128 -13.82 -10.85 -10.90
C ALA A 128 -12.61 -10.70 -9.96
N SER A 129 -12.52 -9.60 -9.20
CA SER A 129 -11.46 -9.41 -8.20
C SER A 129 -11.52 -10.46 -7.08
N LEU A 130 -12.73 -10.85 -6.66
CA LEU A 130 -12.92 -11.87 -5.63
C LEU A 130 -12.61 -13.27 -6.17
N ASP A 131 -12.94 -13.55 -7.43
CA ASP A 131 -12.68 -14.85 -8.05
C ASP A 131 -11.18 -15.07 -8.27
N VAL A 132 -10.44 -14.03 -8.69
CA VAL A 132 -8.98 -14.08 -8.73
C VAL A 132 -8.39 -14.36 -7.35
N LEU A 133 -8.92 -13.70 -6.31
CA LEU A 133 -8.43 -13.92 -4.95
C LEU A 133 -8.74 -15.34 -4.45
N ARG A 134 -9.95 -15.86 -4.70
CA ARG A 134 -10.34 -17.23 -4.34
C ARG A 134 -9.44 -18.28 -4.97
N ASN A 135 -9.04 -18.08 -6.22
CA ASN A 135 -8.14 -19.01 -6.92
C ASN A 135 -6.68 -18.89 -6.48
N PHE A 136 -6.32 -17.81 -5.79
CA PHE A 136 -4.96 -17.56 -5.31
C PHE A 136 -4.72 -18.11 -3.90
N MET A 137 -5.77 -18.25 -3.08
CA MET A 137 -5.71 -18.77 -1.71
C MET A 137 -5.93 -20.28 -1.68
#